data_AF-T1A1C7-F1
#
_entry.id   AF-T1A1C7-F1
#
_cell.length_a   1.000
_cell.length_b   1.000
_cell.length_c   1.000
_cell.angle_alpha   90.00
_cell.angle_beta   90.00
_cell.angle_gamma   90.00
#
_symmetry.space_group_name_H-M   'P 1'
#
loop_
_entity.id
_entity.type
_entity.pdbx_description
1 polymer ?
#
loop_
_entity_poly.entity_id
_entity_poly.type
_entity_poly.pdbx_seq_one_letter_code
_entity_poly.pdbx_strand_id
1 'polypeptide(L)'
;IYNLDPRITVIFGPNESGKSTLHTALRVALAGVDLPSRGRMPKQSEEVLRRFRPWQGNHFTVEAEVELGSSRYRFIRDLSQPDNCQVLDLVRGGDVTASFRRGRTVDVSVLLGMSRETFLAVSTVAQDQILEIGGSSLQADLQRATSTSGADTTVRAAIELLRDWRQEHLRAERTTAR
;
A
#
# COMPACT_ATOMS: atom_id res chain seq x y z
N ILE A 1 -5.78 -18.27 -10.05
CA ILE A 1 -6.44 -17.24 -9.21
C ILE A 1 -6.12 -17.57 -7.76
N TYR A 2 -5.57 -16.63 -7.00
CA TYR A 2 -5.26 -16.82 -5.58
C TYR A 2 -6.42 -16.28 -4.75
N ASN A 3 -7.00 -17.11 -3.89
CA ASN A 3 -7.99 -16.68 -2.91
C ASN A 3 -7.29 -16.53 -1.56
N LEU A 4 -7.30 -15.33 -1.01
CA LEU A 4 -6.70 -15.03 0.28
C LEU A 4 -7.75 -15.23 1.39
N ASP A 5 -7.34 -15.81 2.50
CA ASP A 5 -8.18 -15.95 3.69
C ASP A 5 -8.38 -14.58 4.36
N PRO A 6 -9.59 -14.27 4.89
CA PRO A 6 -9.86 -13.01 5.58
C PRO A 6 -8.96 -12.71 6.80
N ARG A 7 -8.34 -13.75 7.37
CA ARG A 7 -7.43 -13.61 8.51
C ARG A 7 -5.98 -13.59 8.04
N ILE A 8 -5.34 -14.75 8.01
CA ILE A 8 -3.90 -14.87 7.77
C ILE A 8 -3.69 -15.84 6.62
N THR A 9 -3.04 -15.36 5.57
CA THR A 9 -2.57 -16.19 4.46
C THR A 9 -1.05 -16.22 4.47
N VAL A 10 -0.46 -17.41 4.58
CA VAL A 10 0.99 -17.60 4.53
C VAL A 10 1.40 -18.06 3.14
N ILE A 11 2.21 -17.26 2.45
CA ILE A 11 2.79 -17.60 1.15
C ILE A 11 4.23 -18.04 1.39
N PHE A 12 4.50 -19.33 1.20
CA PHE A 12 5.83 -19.92 1.42
C PHE A 12 6.35 -20.61 0.16
N GLY A 13 7.66 -20.79 0.08
CA GLY A 13 8.35 -21.45 -1.03
C GLY A 13 9.84 -21.10 -1.08
N PRO A 14 10.66 -21.81 -1.87
CA PRO A 14 12.08 -21.52 -2.05
C PRO A 14 12.35 -20.09 -2.54
N ASN A 15 13.59 -19.62 -2.44
CA ASN A 15 13.97 -18.38 -3.14
C ASN A 15 13.60 -18.47 -4.62
N GLU A 16 13.24 -17.33 -5.21
CA GLU A 16 12.79 -17.23 -6.61
C GLU A 16 11.46 -17.92 -6.94
N SER A 17 10.74 -18.47 -5.95
CA SER A 17 9.39 -19.04 -6.15
C SER A 17 8.29 -18.00 -6.45
N GLY A 18 8.65 -16.73 -6.69
CA GLY A 18 7.70 -15.67 -7.03
C GLY A 18 6.95 -15.01 -5.87
N LYS A 19 7.33 -15.24 -4.61
CA LYS A 19 6.65 -14.63 -3.43
C LYS A 19 6.65 -13.09 -3.48
N SER A 20 7.82 -12.48 -3.64
CA SER A 20 7.97 -11.03 -3.75
C SER A 20 7.33 -10.49 -5.02
N THR A 21 7.31 -11.30 -6.09
CA THR A 21 6.62 -11.00 -7.35
C THR A 21 5.11 -10.92 -7.14
N LEU A 22 4.51 -11.89 -6.44
CA LEU A 22 3.08 -11.91 -6.10
C LEU A 22 2.71 -10.71 -5.21
N HIS A 23 3.52 -10.42 -4.19
CA HIS A 23 3.33 -9.26 -3.33
C HIS A 23 3.35 -7.93 -4.12
N THR A 24 4.33 -7.78 -5.01
CA THR A 24 4.43 -6.60 -5.88
C THR A 24 3.24 -6.54 -6.86
N ALA A 25 2.81 -7.68 -7.40
CA ALA A 25 1.68 -7.76 -8.32
C ALA A 25 0.38 -7.34 -7.64
N LEU A 26 0.15 -7.75 -6.38
CA LEU A 26 -1.00 -7.33 -5.59
C LEU A 26 -1.01 -5.81 -5.38
N ARG A 27 0.13 -5.24 -4.97
CA ARG A 27 0.25 -3.77 -4.82
C ARG A 27 -0.05 -3.04 -6.14
N VAL A 28 0.52 -3.52 -7.24
CA VAL A 28 0.29 -2.92 -8.57
C VAL A 28 -1.17 -3.10 -9.01
N ALA A 29 -1.81 -4.23 -8.74
CA ALA A 29 -3.22 -4.43 -9.07
C ALA A 29 -4.13 -3.45 -8.32
N LEU A 30 -3.84 -3.18 -7.05
CA LEU A 30 -4.69 -2.34 -6.19
C LEU A 30 -4.43 -0.84 -6.36
N ALA A 31 -3.16 -0.42 -6.39
CA ALA A 31 -2.78 0.98 -6.45
C ALA A 31 -2.15 1.38 -7.79
N GLY A 32 -1.73 0.45 -8.63
CA GLY A 32 -0.92 0.76 -9.82
C GLY A 32 0.51 1.18 -9.45
N VAL A 33 1.20 1.81 -10.41
CA VAL A 33 2.55 2.36 -10.22
C VAL A 33 2.52 3.88 -10.18
N ASP A 34 3.58 4.50 -9.66
CA ASP A 34 3.68 5.96 -9.66
C ASP A 34 3.95 6.46 -11.08
N LEU A 35 3.04 7.29 -11.58
CA LEU A 35 3.09 7.88 -12.91
C LEU A 35 3.51 9.35 -12.80
N PRO A 36 4.44 9.83 -13.65
CA PRO A 36 4.85 11.23 -13.63
C PRO A 36 3.72 12.12 -14.16
N SER A 37 3.58 13.32 -13.59
CA SER A 37 2.66 14.34 -14.13
C SER A 37 3.14 14.89 -15.47
N ARG A 38 4.46 14.99 -15.67
CA ARG A 38 5.14 15.29 -16.92
C ARG A 38 6.53 14.64 -16.92
N GLY A 39 7.04 14.27 -18.10
CA GLY A 39 8.41 13.77 -18.25
C GLY A 39 8.55 12.27 -18.02
N ARG A 40 9.75 11.85 -17.60
CA ARG A 40 10.13 10.44 -17.50
C ARG A 40 9.51 9.77 -16.28
N MET A 41 9.14 8.50 -16.44
CA MET A 41 8.64 7.66 -15.35
C MET A 41 9.70 7.50 -14.24
N PRO A 42 9.30 7.48 -12.96
CA PRO A 42 10.21 7.18 -11.86
C PRO A 42 10.94 5.85 -12.08
N LYS A 43 12.24 5.80 -11.78
CA LYS A 43 13.06 4.59 -11.99
C LYS A 43 12.49 3.35 -11.31
N GLN A 44 11.90 3.51 -10.12
CA GLN A 44 11.27 2.42 -9.37
C GLN A 44 10.06 1.85 -10.12
N SER A 45 9.15 2.71 -10.63
CA SER A 45 8.02 2.26 -11.47
C SER A 45 8.51 1.58 -12.74
N GLU A 46 9.54 2.14 -13.40
CA GLU A 46 10.14 1.57 -14.60
C GLU A 46 10.70 0.17 -14.35
N GLU A 47 11.39 -0.02 -13.23
CA GLU A 47 11.95 -1.30 -12.83
C GLU A 47 10.86 -2.34 -12.52
N VAL A 48 9.82 -1.95 -11.78
CA VAL A 48 8.68 -2.83 -11.47
C VAL A 48 8.02 -3.33 -12.76
N LEU A 49 7.70 -2.43 -13.69
CA LEU A 49 7.07 -2.81 -14.96
C LEU A 49 7.98 -3.68 -15.82
N ARG A 50 9.28 -3.35 -15.86
CA ARG A 50 10.27 -4.14 -16.61
C ARG A 50 10.37 -5.57 -16.07
N ARG A 51 10.33 -5.77 -14.75
CA ARG A 51 10.40 -7.10 -14.11
C ARG A 51 9.20 -7.99 -14.44
N PHE A 52 8.02 -7.40 -14.62
CA PHE A 52 6.81 -8.14 -14.99
C PHE A 52 6.71 -8.44 -16.49
N ARG A 53 7.50 -7.77 -17.33
CA ARG A 53 7.40 -7.89 -18.78
C ARG A 53 7.76 -9.32 -19.22
N PRO A 54 6.87 -10.02 -19.95
CA PRO A 54 7.19 -11.31 -20.54
C PRO A 54 8.33 -11.22 -21.55
N TRP A 55 9.17 -12.24 -21.60
CA TRP A 55 10.31 -12.33 -22.53
C TRP A 55 9.91 -12.21 -24.00
N GLN A 56 8.73 -12.75 -24.36
CA GLN A 56 8.20 -12.70 -25.72
C GLN A 56 7.48 -11.38 -26.05
N GLY A 57 7.41 -10.43 -25.11
CA GLY A 57 6.79 -9.12 -25.35
C GLY A 57 5.26 -9.11 -25.44
N ASN A 58 4.61 -10.23 -25.12
CA ASN A 58 3.14 -10.32 -25.08
C ASN A 58 2.54 -9.37 -24.02
N HIS A 59 1.26 -9.02 -24.20
CA HIS A 59 0.48 -8.31 -23.18
C HIS A 59 0.52 -9.08 -21.85
N PHE A 60 0.58 -8.33 -20.76
CA PHE A 60 0.60 -8.91 -19.42
C PHE A 60 -0.27 -8.05 -18.51
N THR A 61 -1.30 -8.69 -17.97
CA THR A 61 -2.29 -8.06 -17.13
C THR A 61 -2.14 -8.53 -15.70
N VAL A 62 -2.60 -7.70 -14.77
CA VAL A 62 -2.78 -8.11 -13.37
C VAL A 62 -4.19 -7.75 -12.93
N GLU A 63 -4.81 -8.67 -12.21
CA GLU A 63 -6.17 -8.52 -11.72
C GLU A 63 -6.22 -8.77 -10.22
N ALA A 64 -7.00 -7.97 -9.51
CA ALA A 64 -7.29 -8.17 -8.10
C ALA A 64 -8.74 -7.85 -7.80
N GLU A 65 -9.35 -8.65 -6.94
CA GLU A 65 -10.68 -8.38 -6.39
C GLU A 65 -10.55 -7.95 -4.94
N VAL A 66 -11.34 -6.96 -4.55
CA VAL A 66 -11.42 -6.47 -3.19
C VAL A 66 -12.86 -6.41 -2.73
N GLU A 67 -13.06 -6.63 -1.44
CA GLU A 67 -14.34 -6.53 -0.76
C GLU A 67 -14.21 -5.57 0.42
N LEU A 68 -15.19 -4.67 0.56
CA LEU A 68 -15.32 -3.78 1.71
C LEU A 68 -16.80 -3.69 2.10
N GLY A 69 -17.15 -4.29 3.23
CA GLY A 69 -18.54 -4.39 3.67
C GLY A 69 -19.38 -5.13 2.62
N SER A 70 -20.39 -4.47 2.07
CA SER A 70 -21.24 -5.03 1.00
C SER A 70 -20.77 -4.70 -0.42
N SER A 71 -19.64 -4.01 -0.58
CA SER A 71 -19.11 -3.61 -1.88
C SER A 71 -18.02 -4.57 -2.34
N ARG A 72 -18.03 -4.93 -3.63
CA ARG A 72 -16.99 -5.78 -4.24
C ARG A 72 -16.57 -5.22 -5.59
N TYR A 73 -15.27 -5.08 -5.80
CA TYR A 73 -14.71 -4.49 -7.02
C TYR A 73 -13.62 -5.36 -7.61
N ARG A 74 -13.54 -5.41 -8.94
CA ARG A 74 -12.42 -6.03 -9.67
C ARG A 74 -11.59 -4.95 -10.35
N PHE A 75 -10.31 -4.89 -10.03
CA PHE A 75 -9.32 -4.05 -10.69
C PHE A 75 -8.60 -4.89 -11.75
N ILE A 76 -8.59 -4.42 -12.99
CA ILE A 76 -7.92 -5.05 -14.12
C ILE A 76 -6.93 -4.02 -14.68
N ARG A 77 -5.66 -4.40 -14.79
CA ARG A 77 -4.60 -3.50 -15.30
C ARG A 77 -3.82 -4.14 -16.42
N ASP A 78 -3.64 -3.40 -17.50
CA ASP A 78 -2.67 -3.74 -18.52
C ASP A 78 -1.33 -3.12 -18.15
N LEU A 79 -0.34 -3.94 -17.81
CA LEU A 79 0.97 -3.45 -17.39
C LEU A 79 1.84 -3.01 -18.59
N SER A 80 1.41 -3.29 -19.82
CA SER A 80 2.00 -2.68 -21.02
C SER A 80 1.59 -1.21 -21.19
N GLN A 81 0.46 -0.81 -20.58
CA GLN A 81 -0.08 0.55 -20.56
C GLN A 81 -0.37 0.96 -19.11
N PRO A 82 0.62 1.41 -18.34
CA PRO A 82 0.49 1.54 -16.89
C PRO A 82 -0.54 2.58 -16.39
N ASP A 83 -1.07 3.44 -17.26
CA ASP A 83 -2.23 4.31 -16.98
C ASP A 83 -3.58 3.67 -17.30
N ASN A 84 -3.60 2.53 -17.98
CA ASN A 84 -4.79 1.77 -18.32
C ASN A 84 -5.17 0.81 -17.17
N CYS A 85 -6.24 1.18 -16.49
CA CYS A 85 -6.88 0.36 -15.47
C CYS A 85 -8.39 0.44 -15.64
N GLN A 86 -9.05 -0.71 -15.54
CA GLN A 86 -10.48 -0.85 -15.49
C GLN A 86 -10.89 -1.31 -14.08
N VAL A 87 -11.98 -0.73 -13.55
CA VAL A 87 -12.60 -1.15 -12.30
C VAL A 87 -14.04 -1.53 -12.57
N LEU A 88 -14.41 -2.75 -12.20
CA LEU A 88 -15.77 -3.28 -12.33
C LEU A 88 -16.41 -3.41 -10.95
N ASP A 89 -17.64 -2.92 -10.79
CA ASP A 89 -18.47 -3.21 -9.62
C ASP A 89 -19.08 -4.60 -9.80
N LEU A 90 -18.70 -5.55 -8.94
CA LEU A 90 -19.16 -6.94 -9.01
C LEU A 90 -20.51 -7.16 -8.34
N VAL A 91 -21.04 -6.17 -7.62
CA VAL A 91 -22.33 -6.26 -6.91
C VAL A 91 -23.43 -5.64 -7.77
N ARG A 92 -23.23 -4.40 -8.23
CA ARG A 92 -24.19 -3.69 -9.08
C ARG A 92 -24.01 -4.01 -10.57
N GLY A 93 -22.83 -4.48 -10.94
CA GLY A 93 -22.42 -4.61 -12.33
C GLY A 93 -21.99 -3.27 -12.92
N GLY A 94 -21.13 -3.34 -13.93
CA GLY A 94 -20.72 -2.19 -14.73
C GLY A 94 -19.34 -1.63 -14.39
N ASP A 95 -18.89 -0.73 -15.27
CA ASP A 95 -17.61 -0.04 -15.17
C ASP A 95 -17.73 1.19 -14.26
N VAL A 96 -16.94 1.20 -13.19
CA VAL A 96 -16.87 2.28 -12.20
C VAL A 96 -15.49 2.93 -12.16
N THR A 97 -14.65 2.73 -13.18
CA THR A 97 -13.26 3.20 -13.25
C THR A 97 -13.12 4.69 -12.94
N ALA A 98 -14.04 5.51 -13.43
CA ALA A 98 -14.02 6.96 -13.23
C ALA A 98 -14.09 7.34 -11.74
N SER A 99 -14.84 6.60 -10.93
CA SER A 99 -14.99 6.84 -9.49
C SER A 99 -13.71 6.56 -8.71
N PHE A 100 -12.82 5.72 -9.23
CA PHE A 100 -11.55 5.35 -8.60
C PHE A 100 -10.35 6.13 -9.16
N ARG A 101 -10.56 7.01 -10.13
CA ARG A 101 -9.49 7.73 -10.82
C ARG A 101 -9.08 8.99 -10.04
N ARG A 102 -7.78 9.13 -9.76
CA ARG A 102 -7.14 10.35 -9.24
C ARG A 102 -6.06 10.80 -10.21
N GLY A 103 -6.34 11.87 -10.97
CA GLY A 103 -5.44 12.31 -12.03
C GLY A 103 -5.28 11.21 -13.09
N ARG A 104 -4.05 10.69 -13.26
CA ARG A 104 -3.72 9.63 -14.22
C ARG A 104 -3.81 8.22 -13.67
N THR A 105 -3.93 8.05 -12.35
CA THR A 105 -3.90 6.74 -11.71
C THR A 105 -5.29 6.34 -11.24
N VAL A 106 -5.54 5.04 -11.22
CA VAL A 106 -6.71 4.43 -10.58
C VAL A 106 -6.22 3.72 -9.34
N ASP A 107 -6.85 3.96 -8.19
CA ASP A 107 -6.30 3.57 -6.89
C ASP A 107 -7.40 3.13 -5.91
N VAL A 108 -7.20 1.98 -5.27
CA VAL A 108 -8.14 1.44 -4.27
C VAL A 108 -8.27 2.32 -3.03
N SER A 109 -7.28 3.17 -2.71
CA SER A 109 -7.32 4.10 -1.56
C SER A 109 -8.55 5.01 -1.57
N VAL A 110 -9.14 5.27 -2.75
CA VAL A 110 -10.41 6.00 -2.89
C VAL A 110 -11.54 5.32 -2.12
N LEU A 111 -11.61 3.99 -2.18
CA LEU A 111 -12.63 3.21 -1.46
C LEU A 111 -12.50 3.35 0.06
N LEU A 112 -11.27 3.53 0.54
CA LEU A 112 -10.94 3.66 1.96
C LEU A 112 -10.98 5.13 2.43
N GLY A 113 -11.26 6.09 1.55
CA GLY A 113 -11.29 7.51 1.89
C GLY A 113 -9.94 8.11 2.27
N MET A 114 -8.82 7.44 1.97
CA MET A 114 -7.47 7.89 2.32
C MET A 114 -6.70 8.39 1.10
N SER A 115 -5.48 8.89 1.34
CA SER A 115 -4.53 9.18 0.26
C SER A 115 -3.86 7.90 -0.24
N ARG A 116 -3.29 7.95 -1.44
CA ARG A 116 -2.48 6.86 -2.00
C ARG A 116 -1.27 6.58 -1.13
N GLU A 117 -0.60 7.64 -0.70
CA GLU A 117 0.58 7.58 0.14
C GLU A 117 0.27 6.89 1.47
N THR A 118 -0.88 7.21 2.08
CA THR A 118 -1.34 6.59 3.33
C THR A 118 -1.59 5.11 3.11
N PHE A 119 -2.35 4.78 2.06
CA PHE A 119 -2.66 3.39 1.72
C PHE A 119 -1.38 2.57 1.57
N LEU A 120 -0.43 3.03 0.75
CA LEU A 120 0.83 2.32 0.51
C LEU A 120 1.68 2.18 1.78
N ALA A 121 1.63 3.15 2.70
CA ALA A 121 2.36 3.09 3.96
C ALA A 121 1.77 2.09 4.96
N VAL A 122 0.45 1.86 4.94
CA VAL A 122 -0.23 1.00 5.93
C VAL A 122 -0.58 -0.38 5.38
N SER A 123 -0.77 -0.53 4.07
CA SER A 123 -1.17 -1.79 3.45
C SER A 123 -0.02 -2.77 3.29
N THR A 124 1.21 -2.28 3.35
CA THR A 124 2.38 -3.02 2.90
C THR A 124 3.57 -2.68 3.75
N VAL A 125 4.14 -3.69 4.40
CA VAL A 125 5.45 -3.60 5.03
C VAL A 125 6.44 -4.28 4.10
N ALA A 126 7.36 -3.51 3.54
CA ALA A 126 8.37 -4.05 2.64
C ALA A 126 9.44 -4.85 3.42
N GLN A 127 10.07 -5.82 2.75
CA GLN A 127 11.00 -6.75 3.39
C GLN A 127 12.25 -6.04 3.96
N ASP A 128 12.66 -4.94 3.34
CA ASP A 128 13.72 -4.03 3.79
C ASP A 128 13.30 -3.20 5.01
N GLN A 129 12.04 -2.76 5.07
CA GLN A 129 11.50 -2.03 6.22
C GLN A 129 11.54 -2.88 7.51
N ILE A 130 11.28 -4.19 7.42
CA ILE A 130 11.31 -5.09 8.59
C ILE A 130 12.73 -5.21 9.18
N LEU A 131 13.76 -5.20 8.33
CA LEU A 131 15.15 -5.29 8.75
C LEU A 131 15.65 -3.97 9.36
N GLU A 132 15.05 -2.84 9.01
CA GLU A 132 15.36 -1.54 9.61
C GLU A 132 14.69 -1.33 10.98
N ILE A 133 13.71 -2.13 11.40
CA ILE A 133 12.96 -2.00 12.68
C ILE A 133 13.88 -2.05 13.93
N GLY A 134 15.16 -2.40 13.78
CA GLY A 134 16.17 -2.40 14.85
C GLY A 134 16.60 -1.01 15.37
N GLY A 135 16.28 0.10 14.70
CA GLY A 135 16.60 1.44 15.23
C GLY A 135 16.33 2.59 14.26
N SER A 136 15.87 3.73 14.82
CA SER A 136 15.55 5.04 14.20
C SER A 136 14.58 5.10 13.00
N SER A 137 14.45 4.04 12.20
CA SER A 137 13.56 3.93 11.04
C SER A 137 12.08 3.86 11.40
N LEU A 138 11.71 3.15 12.48
CA LEU A 138 10.33 3.02 12.95
C LEU A 138 9.73 4.39 13.27
N GLN A 139 10.54 5.31 13.81
CA GLN A 139 10.12 6.67 14.07
C GLN A 139 9.90 7.44 12.76
N ALA A 140 10.73 7.24 11.75
CA ALA A 140 10.59 7.85 10.43
C ALA A 140 9.40 7.26 9.64
N ASP A 141 9.12 5.97 9.80
CA ASP A 141 7.98 5.28 9.19
C ASP A 141 6.66 5.68 9.85
N LEU A 142 6.62 5.71 11.19
CA LEU A 142 5.51 6.27 11.94
C LEU A 142 5.31 7.74 11.60
N GLN A 143 6.38 8.55 11.57
CA GLN A 143 6.30 9.94 11.14
C GLN A 143 5.76 10.06 9.72
N ARG A 144 6.19 9.24 8.76
CA ARG A 144 5.63 9.25 7.39
C ARG A 144 4.16 8.89 7.38
N ALA A 145 3.77 7.77 7.98
CA ALA A 145 2.36 7.35 8.06
C ALA A 145 1.48 8.42 8.73
N THR A 146 2.04 9.11 9.73
CA THR A 146 1.38 10.16 10.48
C THR A 146 1.32 11.50 9.73
N SER A 147 2.39 11.87 9.01
CA SER A 147 2.47 13.09 8.18
C SER A 147 1.54 13.03 6.97
N THR A 148 1.14 11.81 6.56
CA THR A 148 0.25 11.61 5.43
C THR A 148 -1.22 11.91 5.77
N SER A 149 -1.55 12.02 7.07
CA SER A 149 -2.80 12.62 7.52
C SER A 149 -2.54 14.12 7.71
N GLY A 150 -3.04 14.96 6.81
CA GLY A 150 -2.78 16.42 6.75
C GLY A 150 -3.29 17.22 7.96
N ALA A 151 -2.78 16.91 9.15
CA ALA A 151 -3.07 17.59 10.41
C ALA A 151 -1.81 17.54 11.31
N ASP A 152 -0.73 18.20 10.86
CA ASP A 152 0.52 18.38 11.61
C ASP A 152 0.28 18.85 13.06
N THR A 153 -0.80 19.59 13.30
CA THR A 153 -1.18 20.14 14.60
C THR A 153 -1.66 19.07 15.58
N THR A 154 -2.36 18.04 15.12
CA THR A 154 -2.92 16.97 15.99
C THR A 154 -1.84 15.95 16.36
N VAL A 155 -0.87 15.75 15.48
CA VAL A 155 0.21 14.78 15.62
C VAL A 155 1.19 15.19 16.71
N ARG A 156 1.62 16.46 16.69
CA ARG A 156 2.52 16.98 17.72
C ARG A 156 1.87 16.87 19.11
N ALA A 157 0.57 17.20 19.20
CA ALA A 157 -0.19 17.06 20.43
C ALA A 157 -0.32 15.59 20.90
N ALA A 158 -0.55 14.64 19.98
CA ALA A 158 -0.62 13.22 20.31
C ALA A 158 0.74 12.65 20.77
N ILE A 159 1.85 13.09 20.14
CA ILE A 159 3.21 12.71 20.54
C ILE A 159 3.56 13.30 21.91
N GLU A 160 3.16 14.54 22.20
CA GLU A 160 3.33 15.16 23.51
C GLU A 160 2.55 14.40 24.59
N LEU A 161 1.28 14.07 24.33
CA LEU A 161 0.47 13.24 25.23
C LEU A 161 1.12 11.89 25.55
N LEU A 162 1.66 11.18 24.54
CA LEU A 162 2.33 9.89 24.75
C LEU A 162 3.66 10.04 25.49
N ARG A 163 4.38 11.15 25.29
CA ARG A 163 5.61 11.45 26.03
C ARG A 163 5.31 11.77 27.49
N ASP A 164 4.27 12.55 27.76
CA ASP A 164 3.83 12.90 29.10
C ASP A 164 3.35 11.65 29.85
N TRP A 165 2.51 10.83 29.22
CA TRP A 165 2.07 9.55 29.78
C TRP A 165 3.26 8.62 30.10
N ARG A 166 4.22 8.51 29.19
CA ARG A 166 5.44 7.71 29.39
C ARG A 166 6.30 8.25 30.53
N GLN A 167 6.40 9.58 30.70
CA GLN A 167 7.13 10.18 31.81
C GLN A 167 6.43 9.95 33.15
N GLU A 168 5.10 10.04 33.20
CA GLU A 168 4.32 9.78 34.41
C GLU A 168 4.43 8.33 34.86
N HIS A 169 4.33 7.37 33.92
CA HIS A 169 4.39 5.94 34.27
C HIS A 169 5.82 5.47 34.60
N LEU A 170 6.85 5.99 33.93
CA LEU A 170 8.25 5.71 34.30
C LEU A 170 8.67 6.38 35.62
N ARG A 171 8.03 7.49 36.02
CA ARG A 171 8.23 8.11 37.33
C ARG A 171 7.49 7.32 38.43
N ALA A 172 6.28 6.84 38.15
CA ALA A 172 5.53 5.98 39.07
C ALA A 172 6.31 4.69 39.41
N GLU A 173 6.92 4.02 38.41
CA GLU A 173 7.75 2.82 38.62
C GLU A 173 9.05 3.07 39.40
N ARG A 174 9.60 4.29 39.37
CA ARG A 174 10.78 4.65 40.18
C ARG A 174 10.44 5.00 41.62
N THR A 175 9.18 5.31 41.92
CA THR A 175 8.75 5.67 43.29
C THR A 175 8.29 4.46 44.10
N THR A 176 7.93 3.36 43.44
CA THR A 176 7.57 2.06 44.07
C THR A 176 8.75 1.12 44.31
N ALA A 177 9.98 1.51 43.96
CA ALA A 177 11.20 0.73 44.17
C ALA A 177 12.04 1.21 45.38
N ARG A 178 11.40 1.57 46.50
CA ARG A 178 12.07 1.90 47.76
C ARG A 178 11.43 1.21 48.95
#